data_AF-A0A7K1SZ49-F1
#
_entry.id   AF-A0A7K1SZ49-F1
#
_cell.length_a   1.000
_cell.length_b   1.000
_cell.length_c   1.000
_cell.angle_alpha   90.00
_cell.angle_beta   90.00
_cell.angle_gamma   90.00
#
_symmetry.space_group_name_H-M   'P 1'
#
loop_
_entity.id
_entity.type
_entity.pdbx_description
1 polymer ?
#
loop_
_entity_poly.entity_id
_entity_poly.type
_entity_poly.pdbx_seq_one_letter_code
_entity_poly.pdbx_strand_id
1 'polypeptide(L)' 'MSVAEFENSFLEVIEQVKSGEQIAVTSEKAEQIIGYFLPEISLQKPKPKLGLLEGKATVVFHDDFKMTDEEFISL' A
#
# COMPACT_ATOMS: atom_id res chain seq x y z
N MET A 1 16.46 5.04 -8.18
CA MET A 1 17.87 4.79 -7.82
C MET A 1 18.38 3.58 -8.59
N SER A 2 19.68 3.52 -8.89
CA SER A 2 20.25 2.38 -9.60
C SER A 2 20.38 1.16 -8.70
N VAL A 3 20.59 -0.03 -9.29
CA VAL A 3 20.82 -1.27 -8.51
C VAL A 3 22.07 -1.14 -7.62
N ALA A 4 23.15 -0.56 -8.13
CA ALA A 4 24.39 -0.40 -7.37
C ALA A 4 24.23 0.57 -6.18
N GLU A 5 23.46 1.65 -6.38
CA GLU A 5 23.13 2.60 -5.32
C GLU A 5 22.22 1.97 -4.25
N PHE A 6 21.25 1.16 -4.70
CA PHE A 6 20.34 0.42 -3.83
C PHE A 6 21.06 -0.60 -2.94
N GLU A 7 22.05 -1.33 -3.48
CA GLU A 7 22.84 -2.30 -2.70
C GLU A 7 23.72 -1.61 -1.65
N ASN A 8 24.36 -0.50 -2.01
CA ASN A 8 25.25 0.24 -1.10
C ASN A 8 24.49 0.95 0.03
N SER A 9 23.29 1.46 -0.24
CA SER A 9 22.45 2.17 0.72
C SER A 9 21.26 1.35 1.21
N PHE A 10 21.33 0.01 1.14
CA PHE A 10 20.19 -0.87 1.42
C PHE A 10 19.55 -0.60 2.79
N LEU A 11 20.34 -0.42 3.84
CA LEU A 11 19.81 -0.14 5.19
C LEU A 11 19.04 1.18 5.25
N GLU A 12 19.53 2.22 4.58
CA GLU A 12 18.88 3.52 4.54
C GLU A 12 17.57 3.48 3.75
N VAL A 13 17.57 2.77 2.62
CA VAL A 13 16.40 2.49 1.81
C VAL A 13 15.32 1.77 2.62
N ILE A 14 15.69 0.79 3.45
CA ILE A 14 14.70 0.11 4.31
C ILE A 14 14.10 1.07 5.34
N GLU A 15 14.86 1.98 5.92
CA GLU A 15 14.33 2.98 6.86
C GLU A 15 13.41 3.99 6.17
N GLN A 16 13.76 4.44 4.96
CA GLN A 16 12.90 5.28 4.10
C GLN A 16 11.59 4.56 3.73
N VAL A 17 11.69 3.27 3.38
CA VAL A 17 10.51 2.46 3.08
C VAL A 17 9.64 2.29 4.32
N LYS A 18 10.21 2.09 5.50
CA LYS A 18 9.46 2.03 6.77
C LYS A 18 8.80 3.36 7.14
N SER A 19 9.38 4.50 6.77
CA SER A 19 8.77 5.82 7.00
C SER A 19 7.62 6.12 6.04
N GLY A 20 7.40 5.27 5.03
CA GLY A 20 6.29 5.36 4.08
C GLY A 20 6.71 5.79 2.68
N GLU A 21 8.01 5.95 2.41
CA GLU A 21 8.50 6.34 1.09
C GLU A 21 8.47 5.17 0.10
N GLN A 22 8.21 5.48 -1.16
CA GLN A 22 8.17 4.51 -2.26
C GLN A 22 9.42 4.70 -3.12
N ILE A 23 10.19 3.64 -3.28
CA ILE A 23 11.49 3.69 -3.96
C ILE A 23 11.44 2.86 -5.23
N ALA A 24 11.65 3.51 -6.37
CA ALA A 24 11.79 2.85 -7.67
C ALA A 24 13.27 2.48 -7.93
N VAL A 25 13.52 1.22 -8.24
CA VAL A 25 14.85 0.71 -8.60
C VAL A 25 14.94 0.55 -10.11
N THR A 26 15.95 1.18 -10.72
CA THR A 26 16.17 1.21 -12.17
C THR A 26 17.44 0.47 -12.57
N SER A 27 17.41 -0.12 -13.77
CA SER A 27 18.58 -0.73 -14.39
C SER A 27 19.42 0.31 -15.11
N GLU A 28 20.72 0.36 -14.84
CA GLU A 28 21.65 1.24 -15.56
C GLU A 28 21.78 0.89 -17.04
N LYS A 29 21.54 -0.38 -17.40
CA LYS A 29 21.69 -0.84 -18.80
C LYS A 29 20.51 -0.48 -19.70
N ALA A 30 19.34 -0.14 -19.14
CA ALA A 30 18.12 0.00 -19.92
C ALA A 30 17.24 1.19 -19.50
N GLU A 31 17.65 2.00 -18.52
CA GLU A 31 16.83 3.05 -17.87
C GLU A 31 15.43 2.55 -17.45
N GLN A 32 15.27 1.24 -17.35
CA GLN A 32 13.99 0.59 -17.13
C GLN A 32 13.81 0.37 -15.64
N ILE A 33 12.63 0.69 -15.13
CA ILE A 33 12.24 0.37 -13.76
C ILE A 33 12.14 -1.15 -13.64
N ILE A 34 12.97 -1.73 -12.77
CA ILE A 34 13.00 -3.18 -12.51
C ILE A 34 11.98 -3.53 -11.42
N GLY A 35 11.79 -2.65 -10.44
CA GLY A 35 10.86 -2.90 -9.34
C GLY A 35 10.68 -1.70 -8.42
N TYR A 36 9.73 -1.85 -7.50
CA TYR A 36 9.39 -0.87 -6.48
C TYR A 36 9.56 -1.51 -5.10
N PHE A 37 10.21 -0.78 -4.21
CA PHE A 37 10.19 -1.03 -2.77
C PHE A 37 9.12 -0.14 -2.16
N LEU A 38 8.15 -0.77 -1.51
CA LEU A 38 6.99 -0.11 -0.94
C LEU A 38 6.95 -0.44 0.55
N PRO A 39 6.49 0.48 1.42
CA PRO A 39 6.16 0.15 2.80
C PRO A 39 5.22 -1.05 2.83
N GLU A 40 5.19 -1.76 3.95
CA GLU A 40 4.11 -2.69 4.22
C GLU A 40 2.81 -1.88 4.29
N ILE A 41 2.14 -1.77 3.14
CA ILE A 41 0.77 -1.27 3.08
C ILE A 41 -0.01 -2.37 3.79
N SER A 42 -0.46 -2.08 5.00
CA SER A 42 -1.49 -2.87 5.66
C SER A 42 -2.66 -3.00 4.67
N LEU A 43 -2.68 -4.09 3.89
CA LEU A 43 -3.80 -4.46 3.03
C LEU A 43 -5.06 -4.73 3.84
N GLN A 44 -4.92 -4.80 5.17
CA GLN A 44 -6.02 -4.55 6.07
C GLN A 44 -6.37 -3.06 5.97
N LYS A 45 -7.14 -2.71 4.94
CA LYS A 45 -8.00 -1.53 5.00
C LYS A 45 -8.66 -1.56 6.38
N PRO A 46 -8.58 -0.49 7.17
CA PRO A 46 -9.25 -0.46 8.47
C PRO A 46 -10.71 -0.81 8.22
N LYS A 47 -11.20 -1.89 8.86
CA LYS A 47 -12.59 -2.30 8.72
C LYS A 47 -13.46 -1.10 9.13
N PRO A 48 -14.43 -0.68 8.31
CA PRO A 48 -15.29 0.43 8.66
C PRO A 48 -16.01 0.11 9.97
N LYS A 49 -15.96 1.05 10.91
CA LYS A 49 -16.68 0.92 12.18
C LYS A 49 -18.18 1.04 11.92
N LEU A 50 -18.99 0.17 12.51
CA LEU A 50 -20.46 0.21 12.34
C LEU A 50 -21.13 1.25 13.26
N GLY A 51 -20.36 1.99 14.05
CA GLY A 51 -20.85 3.05 14.91
C GLY A 51 -21.83 2.52 15.95
N LEU A 52 -23.07 3.02 15.94
CA LEU A 52 -24.13 2.57 16.86
C LEU A 52 -24.54 1.10 16.68
N LEU A 53 -24.21 0.52 15.53
CA LEU A 53 -24.51 -0.87 15.17
C LEU A 53 -23.35 -1.83 15.52
N GLU A 54 -22.24 -1.32 16.05
CA GLU A 54 -21.13 -2.13 16.54
C GLU A 54 -21.64 -3.13 17.60
N GLY A 55 -21.44 -4.43 17.34
CA GLY A 55 -21.93 -5.51 18.21
C GLY A 55 -23.43 -5.82 18.14
N LYS A 56 -24.20 -5.10 17.31
CA LYS A 56 -25.65 -5.32 17.11
C LYS A 56 -26.00 -5.86 15.73
N ALA A 57 -25.15 -5.59 14.74
CA ALA A 57 -25.34 -6.03 13.36
C ALA A 57 -24.02 -6.53 12.77
N THR A 58 -24.12 -7.25 11.64
CA THR A 58 -22.99 -7.71 10.86
C THR A 58 -23.14 -7.20 9.42
N VAL A 59 -22.05 -6.71 8.85
CA VAL A 59 -21.97 -6.29 7.45
C VAL A 59 -20.96 -7.19 6.75
N VAL A 60 -21.34 -7.71 5.59
CA VAL A 60 -20.50 -8.57 4.75
C VAL A 60 -20.46 -7.96 3.36
N PHE A 61 -19.27 -7.63 2.87
CA PHE A 61 -19.04 -7.24 1.48
C PHE A 61 -18.57 -8.49 0.74
N HIS A 62 -19.30 -8.86 -0.30
CA HIS A 62 -18.94 -9.97 -1.18
C HIS A 62 -18.02 -9.50 -2.31
N ASP A 63 -17.29 -10.42 -2.94
CA ASP A 63 -16.31 -10.12 -3.98
C ASP A 63 -16.92 -9.45 -5.24
N ASP A 64 -18.24 -9.56 -5.41
CA ASP A 64 -19.01 -8.93 -6.49
C ASP A 64 -19.48 -7.50 -6.16
N PHE A 65 -19.11 -6.96 -4.99
CA PHE A 65 -19.40 -5.58 -4.63
C PHE A 65 -18.60 -4.61 -5.52
N LYS A 66 -19.32 -3.90 -6.41
CA LYS A 66 -18.70 -3.05 -7.46
C LYS A 66 -18.50 -1.59 -7.07
N MET A 67 -18.99 -1.18 -5.91
CA MET A 67 -18.97 0.22 -5.49
C MET A 67 -17.66 0.53 -4.75
N THR A 68 -17.10 1.71 -4.98
CA THR A 68 -15.89 2.14 -4.26
C THR A 68 -16.22 2.60 -2.83
N ASP A 69 -15.20 2.67 -1.98
CA ASP A 69 -15.37 3.17 -0.61
C ASP A 69 -15.86 4.64 -0.62
N GLU A 70 -15.37 5.46 -1.56
CA GLU A 70 -15.79 6.86 -1.70
C GLU A 70 -17.25 7.00 -2.13
N GLU A 71 -17.70 6.16 -3.07
CA GLU A 71 -19.09 6.12 -3.54
C GLU A 71 -20.03 5.71 -2.41
N PHE A 72 -19.63 4.73 -1.60
CA PHE A 72 -20.45 4.22 -0.50
C PHE A 72 -20.61 5.23 0.65
N ILE A 73 -19.55 5.96 0.99
CA ILE A 73 -19.57 6.96 2.08
C ILE A 73 -20.37 8.22 1.70
N SER A 74 -20.56 8.48 0.41
CA SER A 74 -21.24 9.68 -0.10
C SER A 74 -22.78 9.54 -0.22
N LEU A 75 -23.35 8.42 0.24
CA LEU A 75 -24.79 8.16 0.31
C LEU A 75 -25.39 8.61 1.64
#